data_AF-A0A377D599-F1
#
_entry.id   AF-A0A377D599-F1
#
_cell.length_a   1.000
_cell.length_b   1.000
_cell.length_c   1.000
_cell.angle_alpha   90.00
_cell.angle_beta   90.00
_cell.angle_gamma   90.00
#
_symmetry.space_group_name_H-M   'P 1'
#
loop_
_entity.id
_entity.type
_entity.pdbx_description
1 polymer ?
#
loop_
_entity_poly.entity_id
_entity_poly.type
_entity_poly.pdbx_seq_one_letter_code
_entity_poly.pdbx_strand_id
1 'polypeptide(L)'
;MWPYTNSDVVVDDNGVGFRYSFSALKDRHTAVEVNYTDPQNGWQTSTELVEDPEAILRYGRNLLKMDAFGCTSRGQAHRAGLWVIKTELLETQTVDFTLGSQGLRHTPGDIIEICDNDYAGTLTGGRVLSIDAATRTLTLDREVTLPETGTSAVNLINGSGKPVSVDITAHPAPDRIQVSTLPDGVETYGVWGLSLPSLRRRLFRCVSIRGKHGRAPLPSRQCSTYRKKKPLWITEPALSRIRHPEQRYPTGSAAPDGGGERG
;
A
#
# COMPACT_ATOMS: atom_id res chain seq x y z
N MET A 1 12.77 -8.18 5.05
CA MET A 1 11.77 -7.41 4.27
C MET A 1 12.48 -6.91 3.02
N TRP A 2 11.97 -7.15 1.82
CA TRP A 2 12.62 -6.69 0.59
C TRP A 2 12.11 -5.29 0.20
N PRO A 3 13.00 -4.31 -0.03
CA PRO A 3 12.61 -3.05 -0.64
C PRO A 3 12.51 -3.22 -2.16
N TYR A 4 11.32 -3.00 -2.73
CA TYR A 4 11.17 -2.84 -4.17
C TYR A 4 11.75 -1.48 -4.59
N THR A 5 12.64 -1.52 -5.57
CA THR A 5 13.28 -0.35 -6.18
C THR A 5 12.82 -0.19 -7.62
N ASN A 6 13.14 0.94 -8.27
CA ASN A 6 12.81 1.16 -9.68
C ASN A 6 13.41 0.08 -10.61
N SER A 7 14.45 -0.62 -10.18
CA SER A 7 15.10 -1.71 -10.94
C SER A 7 14.36 -3.04 -10.89
N ASP A 8 13.43 -3.21 -9.93
CA ASP A 8 12.54 -4.37 -9.84
C ASP A 8 11.28 -4.22 -10.71
N VAL A 9 10.92 -2.98 -11.03
CA VAL A 9 9.65 -2.61 -11.64
C VAL A 9 9.79 -2.50 -13.15
N VAL A 10 8.82 -3.09 -13.85
CA VAL A 10 8.68 -2.92 -15.29
C VAL A 10 8.09 -1.56 -15.57
N VAL A 11 8.85 -0.74 -16.28
CA VAL A 11 8.45 0.59 -16.73
C VAL A 11 7.36 0.45 -17.79
N ASP A 12 6.29 1.24 -17.69
CA ASP A 12 5.24 1.27 -18.69
C ASP A 12 5.64 2.06 -19.95
N ASP A 13 4.75 2.09 -20.95
CA ASP A 13 5.01 2.77 -22.23
C ASP A 13 5.24 4.29 -22.09
N ASN A 14 4.87 4.88 -20.94
CA ASN A 14 5.07 6.29 -20.63
C ASN A 14 6.35 6.55 -19.81
N GLY A 15 7.19 5.53 -19.59
CA GLY A 15 8.39 5.68 -18.78
C GLY A 15 8.14 5.63 -17.28
N VAL A 16 6.95 5.23 -16.82
CA VAL A 16 6.59 5.23 -15.39
C VAL A 16 6.63 3.82 -14.82
N GLY A 17 7.41 3.63 -13.74
CA GLY A 17 7.46 2.37 -12.98
C GLY A 17 6.43 2.33 -11.84
N PHE A 18 6.62 3.16 -10.82
CA PHE A 18 5.69 3.30 -9.70
C PHE A 18 4.63 4.35 -10.01
N ARG A 19 3.36 3.95 -10.00
CA ARG A 19 2.23 4.86 -10.21
C ARG A 19 1.55 5.14 -8.89
N TYR A 20 1.72 6.35 -8.36
CA TYR A 20 1.04 6.75 -7.14
C TYR A 20 -0.31 7.39 -7.44
N SER A 21 -1.30 7.06 -6.62
CA SER A 21 -2.58 7.77 -6.58
C SER A 21 -2.93 8.11 -5.14
N PHE A 22 -3.73 9.16 -4.95
CA PHE A 22 -4.15 9.63 -3.65
C PHE A 22 -5.67 9.67 -3.57
N SER A 23 -6.23 9.30 -2.42
CA SER A 23 -7.65 9.51 -2.16
C SER A 23 -7.94 11.00 -2.11
N ALA A 24 -9.08 11.45 -2.66
CA ALA A 24 -9.45 12.85 -2.57
C ALA A 24 -9.79 13.22 -1.12
N LEU A 25 -9.55 14.47 -0.74
CA LEU A 25 -9.84 14.93 0.62
C LEU A 25 -11.33 14.78 0.98
N LYS A 26 -12.22 15.00 0.00
CA LYS A 26 -13.68 14.84 0.16
C LYS A 26 -14.11 13.40 0.48
N ASP A 27 -13.30 12.42 0.11
CA ASP A 27 -13.58 11.00 0.35
C ASP A 27 -13.04 10.55 1.72
N ARG A 28 -12.46 11.47 2.51
CA ARG A 28 -11.93 11.20 3.84
C ARG A 28 -12.90 11.71 4.89
N HIS A 29 -13.68 10.80 5.44
CA HIS A 29 -14.66 11.08 6.47
C HIS A 29 -13.97 11.21 7.83
N THR A 30 -14.50 12.12 8.63
CA THR A 30 -14.02 12.42 9.98
C THR A 30 -15.05 12.03 11.04
N ALA A 31 -16.25 11.65 10.60
CA ALA A 31 -17.36 11.19 11.40
C ALA A 31 -18.08 10.05 10.68
N VAL A 32 -18.59 9.08 11.42
CA VAL A 32 -19.33 7.93 10.89
C VAL A 32 -20.54 7.64 11.78
N GLU A 33 -21.73 7.57 11.19
CA GLU A 33 -22.92 6.96 11.78
C GLU A 33 -22.95 5.48 11.37
N VAL A 34 -22.81 4.58 12.35
CA VAL A 34 -22.81 3.14 12.15
C VAL A 34 -24.12 2.55 12.65
N ASN A 35 -24.94 2.05 11.73
CA ASN A 35 -26.14 1.31 12.07
C ASN A 35 -25.79 -0.14 12.44
N TYR A 36 -26.34 -0.65 13.54
CA TYR A 36 -26.19 -2.02 13.99
C TYR A 36 -27.52 -2.59 14.50
N THR A 37 -27.64 -3.91 14.58
CA THR A 37 -28.84 -4.57 15.11
C THR A 37 -28.72 -4.68 16.62
N ASP A 38 -29.64 -4.12 17.39
CA ASP A 38 -29.49 -4.01 18.84
C ASP A 38 -30.41 -4.98 19.60
N PRO A 39 -29.87 -6.05 20.23
CA PRO A 39 -30.68 -6.98 21.03
C PRO A 39 -31.38 -6.31 22.23
N GLN A 40 -30.83 -5.21 22.74
CA GLN A 40 -31.43 -4.46 23.86
C GLN A 40 -32.58 -3.55 23.40
N ASN A 41 -32.60 -3.19 22.12
CA ASN A 41 -33.69 -2.45 21.47
C ASN A 41 -34.60 -3.39 20.66
N GLY A 42 -34.83 -4.62 21.16
CA GLY A 42 -35.74 -5.57 20.51
C GLY A 42 -35.32 -6.01 19.10
N TRP A 43 -34.00 -6.08 18.84
CA TRP A 43 -33.42 -6.39 17.53
C TRP A 43 -33.71 -5.35 16.43
N GLN A 44 -34.11 -4.14 16.82
CA GLN A 44 -34.23 -3.01 15.89
C GLN A 44 -32.86 -2.42 15.56
N THR A 45 -32.81 -1.60 14.51
CA THR A 45 -31.61 -0.86 14.15
C THR A 45 -31.37 0.28 15.15
N SER A 46 -30.18 0.29 15.75
CA SER A 46 -29.64 1.40 16.53
C SER A 46 -28.45 2.01 15.78
N THR A 47 -28.16 3.29 16.02
CA THR A 47 -27.06 4.02 15.37
C THR A 47 -26.03 4.45 16.40
N GLU A 48 -24.76 4.17 16.13
CA GLU A 48 -23.61 4.68 16.89
C GLU A 48 -22.90 5.77 16.09
N LEU A 49 -22.77 6.97 16.68
CA LEU A 49 -21.97 8.05 16.09
C LEU A 49 -20.52 7.94 16.58
N VAL A 50 -19.58 7.86 15.63
CA VAL A 50 -18.15 7.81 15.87
C VAL A 50 -17.51 9.03 15.22
N GLU A 51 -16.72 9.79 15.96
CA GLU A 51 -16.09 11.02 15.47
C GLU A 51 -14.60 11.03 15.83
N ASP A 52 -13.78 11.66 14.98
CA ASP A 52 -12.38 11.97 15.26
C ASP A 52 -12.22 13.49 15.45
N PRO A 53 -12.16 13.96 16.71
CA PRO A 53 -12.11 15.40 17.00
C PRO A 53 -10.87 16.09 16.39
N GLU A 54 -9.72 15.42 16.37
CA GLU A 54 -8.49 15.99 15.79
C GLU A 54 -8.63 16.17 14.28
N ALA A 55 -9.22 15.18 13.60
CA ALA A 55 -9.49 15.26 12.18
C ALA A 55 -10.57 16.30 11.85
N ILE A 56 -11.63 16.40 12.66
CA ILE A 56 -12.69 17.41 12.51
C ILE A 56 -12.13 18.83 12.66
N LEU A 57 -11.29 19.07 13.67
CA LEU A 57 -10.64 20.37 13.86
C LEU A 57 -9.76 20.75 12.67
N ARG A 58 -9.13 19.77 12.01
CA ARG A 58 -8.20 20.01 10.91
C ARG A 58 -8.86 20.10 9.54
N TYR A 59 -9.89 19.30 9.28
CA TYR A 59 -10.47 19.11 7.94
C TYR A 59 -11.95 19.47 7.87
N GLY A 60 -12.57 19.83 8.99
CA GLY A 60 -14.01 19.99 9.11
C GLY A 60 -14.73 18.65 9.28
N ARG A 61 -16.02 18.71 9.61
CA ARG A 61 -16.84 17.51 9.81
C ARG A 61 -17.31 16.95 8.47
N ASN A 62 -16.89 15.73 8.15
CA ASN A 62 -17.34 14.96 6.99
C ASN A 62 -17.95 13.63 7.45
N LEU A 63 -19.25 13.45 7.23
CA LEU A 63 -20.05 12.36 7.79
C LEU A 63 -20.31 11.25 6.76
N LEU A 64 -19.94 10.02 7.12
CA LEU A 64 -20.36 8.81 6.42
C LEU A 64 -21.50 8.13 7.20
N LYS A 65 -22.47 7.56 6.49
CA LYS A 65 -23.45 6.64 7.06
C LYS A 65 -23.14 5.23 6.56
N MET A 66 -23.08 4.26 7.47
CA MET A 66 -22.82 2.85 7.12
C MET A 66 -23.65 1.88 7.94
N ASP A 67 -23.83 0.68 7.40
CA ASP A 67 -24.45 -0.44 8.10
C ASP A 67 -23.39 -1.48 8.46
N ALA A 68 -23.28 -1.81 9.75
CA ALA A 68 -22.42 -2.88 10.25
C ALA A 68 -23.19 -4.21 10.28
N PHE A 69 -23.14 -4.95 9.17
CA PHE A 69 -23.83 -6.24 9.07
C PHE A 69 -23.30 -7.25 10.10
N GLY A 70 -24.22 -7.96 10.78
CA GLY A 70 -23.88 -8.94 11.81
C GLY A 70 -23.37 -8.35 13.12
N CYS A 71 -23.32 -7.02 13.24
CA CYS A 71 -22.97 -6.33 14.46
C CYS A 71 -24.16 -6.30 15.42
N THR A 72 -24.00 -6.86 16.62
CA THR A 72 -25.05 -6.91 17.65
C THR A 72 -24.74 -6.10 18.90
N SER A 73 -23.64 -5.34 18.87
CA SER A 73 -23.17 -4.56 20.01
C SER A 73 -22.73 -3.16 19.58
N ARG A 74 -23.11 -2.14 20.36
CA ARG A 74 -22.61 -0.77 20.21
C ARG A 74 -21.07 -0.71 20.14
N GLY A 75 -20.38 -1.51 20.95
CA GLY A 75 -18.91 -1.52 20.97
C GLY A 75 -18.28 -2.08 19.69
N GLN A 76 -18.95 -3.02 19.01
CA GLN A 76 -18.52 -3.50 17.69
C GLN A 76 -18.75 -2.41 16.62
N ALA A 77 -19.92 -1.75 16.65
CA ALA A 77 -20.26 -0.65 15.75
C ALA A 77 -19.26 0.51 15.89
N HIS A 78 -18.93 0.89 17.13
CA HIS A 78 -17.95 1.94 17.42
C HIS A 78 -16.56 1.62 16.85
N ARG A 79 -16.08 0.37 17.00
CA ARG A 79 -14.80 -0.06 16.42
C ARG A 79 -14.81 -0.05 14.89
N ALA A 80 -15.93 -0.43 14.26
CA ALA A 80 -16.08 -0.37 12.81
C ALA A 80 -16.02 1.07 12.29
N GLY A 81 -16.71 2.01 12.96
CA GLY A 81 -16.64 3.43 12.60
C GLY A 81 -15.22 4.00 12.75
N LEU A 82 -14.54 3.68 13.86
CA LEU A 82 -13.13 4.08 14.05
C LEU A 82 -12.20 3.47 12.99
N TRP A 83 -12.44 2.21 12.60
CA TRP A 83 -11.67 1.56 11.54
C TRP A 83 -11.80 2.32 10.23
N VAL A 84 -13.00 2.73 9.83
CA VAL A 84 -13.21 3.49 8.59
C VAL A 84 -12.51 4.85 8.65
N ILE A 85 -12.74 5.65 9.69
CA ILE A 85 -12.11 6.98 9.83
C ILE A 85 -10.59 6.86 9.78
N LYS A 86 -10.00 5.95 10.58
CA LYS A 86 -8.54 5.77 10.60
C LYS A 86 -8.00 5.21 9.29
N THR A 87 -8.76 4.41 8.55
CA THR A 87 -8.36 3.92 7.23
C THR A 87 -8.29 5.05 6.23
N GLU A 88 -9.36 5.83 6.10
CA GLU A 88 -9.42 6.93 5.13
C GLU A 88 -8.41 8.04 5.44
N LEU A 89 -8.13 8.30 6.72
CA LEU A 89 -7.15 9.32 7.13
C LEU A 89 -5.69 8.85 7.00
N LEU A 90 -5.39 7.55 7.14
CA LEU A 90 -4.02 7.04 7.19
C LEU A 90 -3.57 6.35 5.90
N GLU A 91 -4.48 5.71 5.16
CA GLU A 91 -4.22 4.97 3.93
C GLU A 91 -4.55 5.81 2.69
N THR A 92 -4.04 7.04 2.65
CA THR A 92 -4.41 8.06 1.67
C THR A 92 -3.72 7.93 0.32
N GLN A 93 -2.72 7.07 0.22
CA GLN A 93 -1.93 6.88 -1.00
C GLN A 93 -1.84 5.41 -1.35
N THR A 94 -2.07 5.10 -2.61
CA THR A 94 -1.83 3.79 -3.20
C THR A 94 -0.73 3.88 -4.24
N VAL A 95 -0.14 2.73 -4.54
CA VAL A 95 0.89 2.58 -5.56
C VAL A 95 0.59 1.34 -6.38
N ASP A 96 0.52 1.53 -7.70
CA ASP A 96 0.37 0.49 -8.69
C ASP A 96 1.70 0.32 -9.44
N PHE A 97 2.17 -0.92 -9.57
CA PHE A 97 3.41 -1.22 -10.28
C PHE A 97 3.42 -2.65 -10.82
N THR A 98 4.17 -2.89 -11.90
CA THR A 98 4.30 -4.21 -12.53
C THR A 98 5.68 -4.78 -12.23
N LEU A 99 5.75 -6.06 -11.89
CA LEU A 99 6.99 -6.73 -11.53
C LEU A 99 7.28 -7.89 -12.49
N GLY A 100 8.55 -8.30 -12.54
CA GLY A 100 8.94 -9.61 -13.11
C GLY A 100 8.50 -10.80 -12.24
N SER A 101 9.06 -11.98 -12.51
CA SER A 101 8.81 -13.21 -11.71
C SER A 101 9.11 -13.06 -10.22
N GLN A 102 10.05 -12.17 -9.88
CA GLN A 102 10.42 -11.79 -8.51
C GLN A 102 9.24 -11.21 -7.72
N GLY A 103 8.24 -10.70 -8.44
CA GLY A 103 7.01 -10.18 -7.88
C GLY A 103 6.09 -11.22 -7.29
N LEU A 104 6.27 -12.53 -7.52
CA LEU A 104 5.39 -13.57 -6.98
C LEU A 104 5.64 -13.90 -5.49
N ARG A 105 6.66 -13.30 -4.87
CA ARG A 105 7.09 -13.62 -3.49
C ARG A 105 6.13 -13.16 -2.40
N HIS A 106 5.30 -12.14 -2.65
CA HIS A 106 4.45 -11.54 -1.63
C HIS A 106 2.96 -11.86 -1.89
N THR A 107 2.16 -11.95 -0.86
CA THR A 107 0.70 -12.16 -0.94
C THR A 107 -0.06 -10.90 -0.50
N PRO A 108 -1.34 -10.73 -0.88
CA PRO A 108 -2.17 -9.67 -0.31
C PRO A 108 -2.16 -9.75 1.21
N GLY A 109 -2.01 -8.59 1.87
CA GLY A 109 -1.81 -8.50 3.31
C GLY A 109 -0.36 -8.27 3.74
N ASP A 110 0.62 -8.71 2.94
CA ASP A 110 2.05 -8.50 3.24
C ASP A 110 2.39 -7.01 3.26
N ILE A 111 3.23 -6.64 4.22
CA ILE A 111 3.85 -5.32 4.23
C ILE A 111 5.14 -5.40 3.40
N ILE A 112 5.29 -4.48 2.47
CA ILE A 112 6.45 -4.35 1.60
C ILE A 112 7.09 -2.97 1.77
N GLU A 113 8.39 -2.91 1.54
CA GLU A 113 9.11 -1.65 1.43
C GLU A 113 9.14 -1.22 -0.03
N ILE A 114 8.88 0.06 -0.30
CA ILE A 114 9.11 0.65 -1.62
C ILE A 114 10.10 1.78 -1.43
N CYS A 115 11.15 1.72 -2.24
CA CYS A 115 12.18 2.72 -2.34
C CYS A 115 12.24 3.23 -3.78
N ASP A 116 11.41 4.24 -4.03
CA ASP A 116 11.35 4.90 -5.33
C ASP A 116 12.36 6.05 -5.36
N ASN A 117 13.16 6.11 -6.43
CA ASN A 117 14.18 7.13 -6.65
C ASN A 117 13.60 8.54 -6.62
N ASP A 118 12.40 8.76 -7.17
CA ASP A 118 11.75 10.08 -7.18
C ASP A 118 11.42 10.58 -5.76
N TYR A 119 11.06 9.65 -4.87
CA TYR A 119 10.80 9.95 -3.46
C TYR A 119 12.07 9.95 -2.61
N ALA A 120 13.08 9.16 -2.97
CA ALA A 120 14.36 9.06 -2.28
C ALA A 120 15.31 10.22 -2.61
N GLY A 121 15.15 10.86 -3.77
CA GLY A 121 16.05 11.91 -4.27
C GLY A 121 17.44 11.40 -4.66
N THR A 122 17.61 10.08 -4.77
CA THR A 122 18.87 9.41 -5.13
C THR A 122 18.58 8.07 -5.79
N LEU A 123 19.56 7.50 -6.48
CA LEU A 123 19.45 6.19 -7.11
C LEU A 123 19.67 5.10 -6.05
N THR A 124 18.62 4.34 -5.77
CA THR A 124 18.58 3.42 -4.61
C THR A 124 18.72 1.95 -4.98
N GLY A 125 18.74 1.62 -6.27
CA GLY A 125 18.85 0.24 -6.74
C GLY A 125 19.26 0.17 -8.20
N GLY A 126 19.61 -1.03 -8.65
CA GLY A 126 20.25 -1.26 -9.94
C GLY A 126 20.53 -2.72 -10.25
N ARG A 127 21.47 -2.93 -11.16
CA ARG A 127 21.99 -4.23 -11.58
C ARG A 127 23.49 -4.32 -11.31
N VAL A 128 23.96 -5.50 -10.89
CA VAL A 128 25.39 -5.76 -10.70
C VAL A 128 26.00 -6.06 -12.08
N LEU A 129 26.97 -5.28 -12.55
CA LEU A 129 27.63 -5.53 -13.84
C LEU A 129 28.75 -6.57 -13.74
N SER A 130 29.55 -6.49 -12.68
CA SER A 130 30.64 -7.43 -12.44
C SER A 130 30.93 -7.61 -10.95
N ILE A 131 31.50 -8.77 -10.62
CA ILE A 131 31.80 -9.20 -9.26
C ILE A 131 33.27 -9.60 -9.19
N ASP A 132 34.05 -8.89 -8.39
CA ASP A 132 35.41 -9.30 -8.03
C ASP A 132 35.38 -10.00 -6.67
N ALA A 133 35.48 -11.33 -6.71
CA ALA A 133 35.45 -12.16 -5.51
C ALA A 133 36.67 -11.98 -4.60
N ALA A 134 37.84 -11.66 -5.16
CA ALA A 134 39.08 -11.54 -4.39
C ALA A 134 39.04 -10.30 -3.49
N THR A 135 38.55 -9.19 -4.02
CA THR A 135 38.45 -7.92 -3.27
C THR A 135 37.06 -7.69 -2.66
N ARG A 136 36.08 -8.56 -2.94
CA ARG A 136 34.66 -8.38 -2.58
C ARG A 136 34.08 -7.07 -3.13
N THR A 137 34.51 -6.70 -4.34
CA THR A 137 34.06 -5.47 -5.01
C THR A 137 32.95 -5.78 -5.99
N LEU A 138 31.85 -5.06 -5.90
CA LEU A 138 30.76 -5.07 -6.87
C LEU A 138 30.85 -3.83 -7.75
N THR A 139 30.79 -4.01 -9.07
CA THR A 139 30.59 -2.92 -10.02
C THR A 139 29.11 -2.83 -10.36
N LEU A 140 28.54 -1.65 -10.17
CA LEU A 140 27.12 -1.38 -10.32
C LEU A 140 26.85 -0.77 -11.70
N ASP A 141 25.62 -0.85 -12.16
CA ASP A 141 25.17 -0.27 -13.43
C ASP A 141 25.06 1.26 -13.43
N ARG A 142 25.29 1.89 -12.28
CA ARG A 142 25.17 3.33 -12.06
C ARG A 142 25.98 3.75 -10.85
N GLU A 143 26.28 5.05 -10.79
CA GLU A 143 26.92 5.65 -9.63
C GLU A 143 25.97 5.68 -8.43
N VAL A 144 26.55 5.57 -7.24
CA VAL A 144 25.84 5.64 -5.97
C VAL A 144 26.47 6.69 -5.05
N THR A 145 25.64 7.40 -4.31
CA THR A 145 26.09 8.34 -3.27
C THR A 145 25.87 7.71 -1.91
N LEU A 146 26.95 7.48 -1.17
CA LEU A 146 26.91 6.98 0.20
C LEU A 146 27.08 8.14 1.19
N PRO A 147 26.39 8.12 2.34
CA PRO A 147 26.59 9.11 3.38
C PRO A 147 27.99 9.00 4.01
N GLU A 148 28.60 10.12 4.36
CA GLU A 148 29.90 10.16 5.05
C GLU A 148 29.86 9.54 6.45
N THR A 149 28.68 9.46 7.06
CA THR A 149 28.47 8.90 8.39
C THR A 149 27.27 7.95 8.44
N GLY A 150 27.37 6.93 9.28
CA GLY A 150 26.35 5.89 9.46
C GLY A 150 26.61 4.62 8.65
N THR A 151 26.02 3.51 9.09
CA THR A 151 26.20 2.21 8.45
C THR A 151 25.39 2.14 7.16
N SER A 152 26.08 2.03 6.02
CA SER A 152 25.46 1.78 4.73
C SER A 152 25.53 0.29 4.41
N ALA A 153 24.43 -0.28 3.94
CA ALA A 153 24.37 -1.67 3.51
C ALA A 153 23.82 -1.76 2.08
N VAL A 154 24.05 -2.89 1.42
CA VAL A 154 23.45 -3.25 0.14
C VAL A 154 22.67 -4.54 0.28
N ASN A 155 21.47 -4.56 -0.27
CA ASN A 155 20.64 -5.74 -0.40
C ASN A 155 20.94 -6.41 -1.74
N LEU A 156 21.24 -7.71 -1.70
CA LEU A 156 21.54 -8.55 -2.86
C LEU A 156 20.63 -9.77 -2.86
N ILE A 157 20.44 -10.41 -4.01
CA ILE A 157 19.77 -11.70 -4.12
C ILE A 157 20.83 -12.80 -4.19
N ASN A 158 20.75 -13.77 -3.29
CA ASN A 158 21.62 -14.94 -3.29
C ASN A 158 21.13 -16.02 -4.28
N GLY A 159 21.90 -17.10 -4.46
CA GLY A 159 21.57 -18.17 -5.43
C GLY A 159 20.28 -18.93 -5.12
N SER A 160 19.77 -18.83 -3.88
CA SER A 160 18.46 -19.38 -3.48
C SER A 160 17.28 -18.44 -3.79
N GLY A 161 17.54 -17.28 -4.39
CA GLY A 161 16.55 -16.25 -4.62
C GLY A 161 16.10 -15.53 -3.35
N LYS A 162 16.88 -15.60 -2.26
CA LYS A 162 16.59 -14.92 -1.00
C LYS A 162 17.38 -13.60 -0.90
N PRO A 163 16.75 -12.54 -0.37
CA PRO A 163 17.44 -11.29 -0.15
C PRO A 163 18.40 -11.38 1.05
N VAL A 164 19.62 -10.87 0.88
CA VAL A 164 20.66 -10.80 1.91
C VAL A 164 21.17 -9.35 1.96
N SER A 165 21.17 -8.77 3.15
CA SER A 165 21.74 -7.44 3.41
C SER A 165 23.18 -7.60 3.87
N VAL A 166 24.12 -6.93 3.23
CA VAL A 166 25.54 -6.93 3.58
C VAL A 166 26.06 -5.50 3.72
N ASP A 167 26.94 -5.27 4.69
CA ASP A 167 27.47 -3.93 4.96
C ASP A 167 28.45 -3.49 3.87
N ILE A 168 28.42 -2.21 3.52
CA ILE A 168 29.37 -1.60 2.59
C ILE A 168 30.58 -1.14 3.41
N THR A 169 31.76 -1.70 3.11
CA THR A 169 33.01 -1.42 3.82
C THR A 169 33.83 -0.33 3.17
N ALA A 170 33.70 -0.13 1.86
CA ALA A 170 34.36 0.95 1.13
C ALA A 170 33.63 1.31 -0.17
N HIS A 171 33.93 2.50 -0.69
CA HIS A 171 33.39 3.05 -1.94
C HIS A 171 34.55 3.52 -2.84
N PRO A 172 35.30 2.58 -3.46
CA PRO A 172 36.53 2.89 -4.19
C PRO A 172 36.33 3.73 -5.46
N ALA A 173 35.14 3.72 -6.05
CA ALA A 173 34.77 4.55 -7.20
C ALA A 173 33.25 4.83 -7.17
N PRO A 174 32.75 5.85 -7.88
CA PRO A 174 31.33 6.20 -7.87
C PRO A 174 30.38 5.02 -8.16
N ASP A 175 30.77 4.11 -9.04
CA ASP A 175 30.04 2.90 -9.48
C ASP A 175 30.50 1.61 -8.79
N ARG A 176 31.42 1.66 -7.82
CA ARG A 176 32.01 0.46 -7.20
C ARG A 176 31.90 0.49 -5.69
N ILE A 177 31.35 -0.58 -5.13
CA ILE A 177 31.24 -0.76 -3.67
C ILE A 177 32.00 -2.02 -3.24
N GLN A 178 32.63 -1.97 -2.07
CA GLN A 178 33.17 -3.14 -1.40
C GLN A 178 32.24 -3.56 -0.28
N VAL A 179 31.96 -4.87 -0.20
CA VAL A 179 31.04 -5.44 0.78
C VAL A 179 31.77 -6.28 1.81
N SER A 180 31.21 -6.36 3.02
CA SER A 180 31.78 -7.15 4.11
C SER A 180 31.83 -8.65 3.76
N THR A 181 30.83 -9.15 3.04
CA THR A 181 30.76 -10.54 2.60
C THR A 181 30.03 -10.61 1.26
N LEU A 182 30.48 -11.47 0.35
CA LEU A 182 29.74 -11.78 -0.88
C LEU A 182 28.76 -12.92 -0.57
N PRO A 183 27.44 -12.72 -0.74
CA PRO A 183 26.47 -13.81 -0.57
C PRO A 183 26.68 -14.92 -1.60
N ASP A 184 26.48 -16.18 -1.18
CA ASP A 184 26.61 -17.33 -2.07
C ASP A 184 25.61 -17.25 -3.24
N GLY A 185 26.11 -17.44 -4.47
CA GLY A 185 25.29 -17.40 -5.68
C GLY A 185 24.76 -16.01 -6.03
N VAL A 186 25.43 -14.95 -5.59
CA VAL A 186 25.24 -13.63 -6.21
C VAL A 186 25.72 -13.69 -7.67
N GLU A 187 24.92 -13.17 -8.58
CA GLU A 187 25.18 -13.24 -10.03
C GLU A 187 25.26 -11.86 -10.66
N THR A 188 25.98 -11.78 -11.78
CA THR A 188 25.94 -10.62 -12.66
C THR A 188 24.51 -10.42 -13.19
N TYR A 189 24.14 -9.17 -13.41
CA TYR A 189 22.77 -8.71 -13.68
C TYR A 189 21.75 -9.01 -12.57
N GLY A 190 22.21 -9.49 -11.39
CA GLY A 190 21.43 -9.55 -10.17
C GLY A 190 20.96 -8.16 -9.71
N VAL A 191 19.81 -8.11 -9.04
CA VAL A 191 19.29 -6.86 -8.46
C VAL A 191 20.08 -6.50 -7.22
N TRP A 192 20.44 -5.23 -7.09
CA TRP A 192 20.91 -4.64 -5.83
C TRP A 192 20.04 -3.47 -5.40
N GLY A 193 19.98 -3.22 -4.09
CA GLY A 193 19.30 -2.06 -3.51
C GLY A 193 20.02 -1.53 -2.27
N LEU A 194 20.27 -0.23 -2.20
CA LEU A 194 20.92 0.41 -1.05
C LEU A 194 20.02 0.43 0.18
N SER A 195 20.67 0.28 1.32
CA SER A 195 20.13 0.39 2.65
C SER A 195 20.90 1.48 3.38
N LEU A 196 20.44 2.73 3.26
CA LEU A 196 21.08 3.88 3.90
C LEU A 196 20.27 4.36 5.12
N PRO A 197 20.92 4.92 6.17
CA PRO A 197 20.22 5.49 7.32
C PRO A 197 19.34 6.69 6.96
N SER A 198 19.76 7.49 5.97
CA SER A 198 19.02 8.64 5.46
C SER A 198 17.84 8.27 4.57
N LEU A 199 17.78 7.02 4.09
CA LEU A 199 16.79 6.57 3.13
C LEU A 199 15.46 6.30 3.82
N ARG A 200 14.50 7.20 3.64
CA ARG A 200 13.14 6.98 4.13
C ARG A 200 12.44 5.92 3.28
N ARG A 201 12.52 4.66 3.73
CA ARG A 201 11.72 3.58 3.16
C ARG A 201 10.26 3.76 3.51
N ARG A 202 9.42 3.58 2.51
CA ARG A 202 7.98 3.76 2.64
C ARG A 202 7.34 2.38 2.69
N LEU A 203 6.57 2.14 3.75
CA LEU A 203 5.88 0.88 3.95
C LEU A 203 4.53 0.93 3.26
N PHE A 204 4.24 -0.13 2.50
CA PHE A 204 2.95 -0.32 1.86
C PHE A 204 2.42 -1.71 2.18
N ARG A 205 1.10 -1.85 2.29
CA ARG A 205 0.42 -3.13 2.38
C ARG A 205 -0.03 -3.55 0.98
N CYS A 206 0.26 -4.79 0.60
CA CYS A 206 -0.26 -5.34 -0.64
C CYS A 206 -1.78 -5.51 -0.54
N VAL A 207 -2.54 -4.84 -1.41
CA VAL A 207 -4.02 -4.91 -1.44
C VAL A 207 -4.48 -5.95 -2.45
N SER A 208 -3.89 -5.94 -3.65
CA SER A 208 -4.24 -6.91 -4.68
C SER A 208 -3.07 -7.25 -5.60
N ILE A 209 -3.17 -8.42 -6.21
CA ILE A 209 -2.26 -8.90 -7.26
C ILE A 209 -3.14 -9.24 -8.45
N ARG A 210 -2.81 -8.69 -9.63
CA ARG A 210 -3.49 -9.00 -10.89
C ARG A 210 -2.46 -9.43 -11.93
N GLY A 211 -2.80 -10.39 -12.79
CA GLY A 211 -1.98 -10.70 -13.96
C GLY A 211 -2.26 -9.69 -15.07
N LYS A 212 -1.22 -9.10 -15.66
CA LYS A 212 -1.40 -8.33 -16.90
C LYS A 212 -1.49 -9.34 -18.07
N HIS A 213 -2.57 -9.29 -18.85
CA HIS A 213 -2.75 -10.18 -20.01
C HIS A 213 -1.73 -9.83 -21.12
N GLY A 214 -1.03 -10.85 -21.62
CA GLY A 214 0.02 -10.73 -22.64
C GLY A 214 0.80 -12.04 -22.84
N ARG A 215 1.75 -12.06 -23.79
CA ARG A 215 2.53 -13.26 -24.21
C ARG A 215 3.34 -13.92 -23.08
N ALA A 216 3.56 -13.21 -21.97
CA ALA A 216 3.97 -13.74 -20.67
C ALA A 216 3.27 -12.92 -19.56
N PRO A 217 2.38 -13.51 -18.74
CA PRO A 217 1.64 -12.76 -17.74
C PRO A 217 2.58 -12.27 -16.63
N LEU A 218 2.75 -10.94 -16.54
CA LEU A 218 3.53 -10.31 -15.47
C LEU A 218 2.61 -9.94 -14.30
N PRO A 219 3.04 -10.17 -13.04
CA PRO A 219 2.27 -9.75 -11.88
C PRO A 219 2.27 -8.22 -11.74
N SER A 220 1.09 -7.63 -11.81
CA SER A 220 0.82 -6.25 -11.39
C SER A 220 0.31 -6.23 -9.95
N ARG A 221 0.76 -5.26 -9.17
CA ARG A 221 0.38 -5.11 -7.75
C ARG A 221 -0.20 -3.74 -7.50
N GLN A 222 -1.22 -3.74 -6.66
CA GLN A 222 -1.77 -2.54 -6.05
C GLN A 222 -1.52 -2.60 -4.54
N CYS A 223 -0.88 -1.58 -4.00
CA CYS A 223 -0.53 -1.51 -2.58
C CYS A 223 -1.03 -0.19 -1.97
N SER A 224 -1.50 -0.21 -0.72
CA SER A 224 -1.90 0.99 0.03
C SER A 224 -0.85 1.37 1.07
N THR A 225 -0.78 2.64 1.44
CA THR A 225 0.20 3.11 2.44
C THR A 225 -0.03 2.42 3.77
N TYR A 226 1.03 1.86 4.34
CA TYR A 226 0.98 1.25 5.67
C TYR A 226 1.51 2.24 6.72
N ARG A 227 0.67 2.57 7.71
CA ARG A 227 1.10 3.30 8.92
C ARG A 227 0.84 2.48 10.17
N LYS A 228 1.90 2.23 10.96
CA LYS A 228 1.85 1.58 12.28
C LYS A 228 0.98 2.29 13.32
N LYS A 229 0.44 3.49 13.02
CA LYS A 229 -0.42 4.27 13.92
C LYS A 229 -1.83 3.70 14.10
N LYS A 230 -2.27 2.73 13.28
CA LYS A 230 -3.54 2.03 13.51
C LYS A 230 -3.40 1.07 14.71
N PRO A 231 -4.15 1.27 15.82
CA PRO A 231 -4.14 0.36 16.95
C PRO A 231 -4.63 -1.05 16.54
N LEU A 232 -3.99 -2.09 17.07
CA LEU A 232 -4.23 -3.49 16.69
C LEU A 232 -5.67 -3.97 16.99
N TRP A 233 -6.37 -3.34 17.94
CA TRP A 233 -7.76 -3.66 18.29
C TRP A 233 -8.79 -3.06 17.31
N ILE A 234 -8.36 -2.19 16.40
CA ILE A 234 -9.19 -1.68 15.31
C ILE A 234 -9.09 -2.68 14.16
N THR A 235 -9.85 -3.76 14.25
CA THR A 235 -9.89 -4.82 13.25
C THR A 235 -10.66 -4.38 12.02
N GLU A 236 -10.18 -4.78 10.84
CA GLU A 236 -10.98 -4.78 9.62
C GLU A 236 -12.26 -5.57 9.89
N PRO A 237 -13.43 -4.93 9.82
CA PRO A 237 -14.67 -5.63 10.07
C PRO A 237 -14.85 -6.67 8.97
N ALA A 238 -15.49 -7.80 9.28
CA ALA A 238 -15.84 -8.83 8.29
C ALA A 238 -16.92 -8.30 7.32
N LEU A 239 -16.59 -7.27 6.53
CA LEU A 239 -17.47 -6.56 5.61
C LEU A 239 -17.08 -6.92 4.17
N SER A 240 -17.24 -8.19 3.79
CA SER A 240 -17.10 -8.59 2.39
C SER A 240 -18.23 -8.07 1.48
N ARG A 241 -19.18 -7.27 1.98
CA ARG A 241 -20.21 -6.57 1.19
C ARG A 241 -20.63 -5.24 1.81
N ILE A 242 -19.82 -4.20 1.64
CA ILE A 242 -20.32 -2.82 1.73
C ILE A 242 -21.10 -2.56 0.43
N ARG A 243 -22.44 -2.54 0.50
CA ARG A 243 -23.24 -1.96 -0.58
C ARG A 243 -23.29 -0.46 -0.33
N HIS A 244 -22.68 0.31 -1.22
CA HIS A 244 -23.03 1.72 -1.34
C HIS A 244 -24.55 1.80 -1.59
N PRO A 245 -25.30 2.65 -0.87
CA PRO A 245 -26.70 2.86 -1.18
C PRO A 245 -26.77 3.59 -2.53
N GLU A 246 -27.11 2.86 -3.59
CA GLU A 246 -27.62 3.48 -4.81
C GLU A 246 -28.83 4.35 -4.43
N GLN A 247 -28.77 5.61 -4.83
CA GLN A 247 -29.86 6.57 -4.73
C GLN A 247 -31.09 6.02 -5.46
N ARG A 248 -32.04 5.43 -4.74
CA ARG A 248 -33.42 5.28 -5.22
C ARG A 248 -34.24 6.43 -4.65
N TYR A 249 -34.45 7.45 -5.47
CA TYR A 249 -35.53 8.41 -5.25
C TYR A 249 -36.87 7.68 -5.37
N PRO A 250 -37.79 7.80 -4.40
CA PRO A 250 -39.15 7.33 -4.57
C PRO A 250 -39.89 8.31 -5.50
N THR A 251 -40.22 7.88 -6.72
CA THR A 251 -41.23 8.56 -7.52
C THR A 251 -42.60 8.29 -6.91
N GLY A 252 -42.99 9.14 -5.96
CA GLY A 252 -44.39 9.31 -5.59
C GLY A 252 -45.02 10.34 -6.53
N SER A 253 -45.98 9.91 -7.34
CA SER A 253 -47.01 10.79 -7.87
C SER A 253 -48.37 10.12 -7.65
N ALA A 254 -49.13 10.70 -6.74
CA ALA A 254 -50.54 10.42 -6.55
C ALA A 254 -51.33 10.73 -7.84
N ALA A 255 -52.46 10.03 -7.98
CA ALA A 255 -53.40 10.09 -9.09
C ALA A 255 -54.01 11.49 -9.34
N PRO A 256 -54.76 11.63 -10.45
CA PRO A 256 -56.16 11.96 -10.23
C PRO A 256 -57.14 11.06 -11.01
N ASP A 257 -58.35 10.99 -10.44
CA ASP A 257 -59.60 10.48 -11.01
C ASP A 257 -59.90 10.96 -12.43
N GLY A 258 -60.55 10.10 -13.21
CA GLY A 258 -61.19 10.48 -14.48
C GLY A 258 -61.93 9.30 -15.10
N GLY A 259 -63.23 9.20 -14.83
CA GLY A 259 -64.12 8.19 -15.40
C GLY A 259 -64.39 8.37 -16.90
N GLY A 260 -64.89 7.30 -17.53
CA GLY A 260 -65.42 7.34 -18.90
C GLY A 260 -65.73 5.96 -19.47
N GLU A 261 -66.99 5.54 -19.35
CA GLU A 261 -67.59 4.48 -20.18
C GLU A 261 -67.57 4.86 -21.67
N ARG A 262 -67.22 3.91 -22.54
CA ARG A 262 -68.01 3.44 -23.72
C ARG A 262 -67.14 2.61 -24.67
N GLY A 263 -67.69 1.48 -25.12
CA GLY A 263 -67.16 0.62 -26.18
C GLY A 263 -67.31 -0.85 -25.84
#